data_AF-A0A1E7N5T9-F1
#
_entry.id   AF-A0A1E7N5T9-F1
#
_cell.length_a   1.000
_cell.length_b   1.000
_cell.length_c   1.000
_cell.angle_alpha   90.00
_cell.angle_beta   90.00
_cell.angle_gamma   90.00
#
_symmetry.space_group_name_H-M   'P 1'
#
loop_
_entity.id
_entity.type
_entity.pdbx_description
1 polymer ?
#
loop_
_entity_poly.entity_id
_entity_poly.type
_entity_poly.pdbx_seq_one_letter_code
_entity_poly.pdbx_strand_id
1 'polypeptide(L)'
;METSPITGSNRVRLDQPRTARPGLLTLPSYDPEAFGVLSERIARFLGTGRFIVWMTVVIVVWVLWNTMLPPAARFDEYPFIFLTLVLSLQASYAAPLILLAQNRQDNRDRVNMEQDRARSDRNIADTEYLAREVAALRHGLGEVATRDFIRSELQSLLKEIDERRDAAESL
;
A
#
# COMPACT_ATOMS: atom_id res chain seq x y z
N MET A 1 45.07 33.10 -33.38
CA MET A 1 45.31 34.14 -32.37
C MET A 1 44.27 35.20 -32.67
N GLU A 2 43.10 35.24 -32.05
CA GLU A 2 42.79 35.09 -30.64
C GLU A 2 41.34 34.62 -30.46
N THR A 3 41.09 33.98 -29.32
CA THR A 3 39.88 33.27 -28.91
C THR A 3 38.98 34.11 -28.01
N SER A 4 37.68 33.78 -28.01
CA SER A 4 36.69 33.93 -26.91
C SER A 4 35.98 35.29 -26.70
N PRO A 5 34.82 35.31 -25.98
CA PRO A 5 33.92 34.22 -25.60
C PRO A 5 32.43 34.46 -25.93
N ILE A 6 31.68 33.37 -25.93
CA ILE A 6 30.23 33.32 -26.04
C ILE A 6 29.66 33.64 -24.65
N THR A 7 29.00 34.78 -24.50
CA THR A 7 28.33 35.16 -23.24
C THR A 7 27.12 34.26 -23.02
N GLY A 8 27.31 33.18 -22.26
CA GLY A 8 26.24 32.33 -21.78
C GLY A 8 25.33 33.10 -20.83
N SER A 9 24.07 33.31 -21.23
CA SER A 9 23.04 33.84 -20.34
C SER A 9 22.85 32.87 -19.18
N ASN A 10 23.16 33.31 -17.96
CA ASN A 10 22.86 32.59 -16.73
C ASN A 10 21.33 32.57 -16.53
N ARG A 11 20.64 31.64 -17.18
CA ARG A 11 19.21 31.39 -16.95
C ARG A 11 19.07 30.76 -15.58
N VAL A 12 18.73 31.59 -14.59
CA VAL A 12 18.29 31.13 -13.26
C VAL A 12 17.12 30.17 -13.47
N ARG A 13 17.37 28.88 -13.30
CA ARG A 13 16.36 27.82 -13.45
C ARG A 13 15.35 27.95 -12.30
N LEU A 14 14.14 28.35 -12.63
CA LEU A 14 12.98 28.50 -11.73
C LEU A 14 12.33 27.16 -11.34
N ASP A 15 12.89 26.04 -11.80
CA ASP A 15 12.31 24.70 -11.71
C ASP A 15 12.72 23.92 -10.46
N GLN A 16 13.53 24.51 -9.58
CA GLN A 16 13.87 23.90 -8.30
C GLN A 16 12.97 24.48 -7.21
N PRO A 17 12.12 23.66 -6.54
CA PRO A 17 11.39 24.13 -5.38
C PRO A 17 12.43 24.59 -4.35
N ARG A 18 12.37 25.87 -3.96
CA ARG A 18 13.25 26.44 -2.92
C ARG A 18 12.95 25.75 -1.60
N THR A 19 13.66 24.66 -1.31
CA THR A 19 13.57 23.96 -0.03
C THR A 19 14.18 24.83 1.07
N ALA A 20 13.32 25.14 2.05
CA ALA A 20 13.60 25.59 3.40
C ALA A 20 14.50 26.83 3.57
N ARG A 21 13.86 27.95 3.94
CA ARG A 21 14.51 29.07 4.63
C ARG A 21 15.19 28.52 5.90
N PRO A 22 16.48 28.80 6.16
CA PRO A 22 17.05 28.57 7.48
C PRO A 22 16.50 29.65 8.41
N GLY A 23 15.36 29.37 9.03
CA GLY A 23 14.83 30.17 10.12
C GLY A 23 15.74 30.03 11.33
N LEU A 24 15.96 31.15 12.04
CA LEU A 24 16.75 31.34 13.26
C LEU A 24 16.34 30.43 14.46
N LEU A 25 15.39 29.52 14.26
CA LEU A 25 14.86 28.59 15.23
C LEU A 25 15.00 27.19 14.63
N THR A 26 16.05 26.47 15.02
CA THR A 26 16.11 25.03 14.85
C THR A 26 15.01 24.41 15.69
N LEU A 27 13.81 24.25 15.12
CA LEU A 27 12.83 23.35 15.69
C LEU A 27 13.49 21.96 15.74
N PRO A 28 13.40 21.24 16.88
CA PRO A 28 13.86 19.87 16.93
C PRO A 28 13.18 19.10 15.80
N SER A 29 13.98 18.57 14.87
CA SER A 29 13.48 17.74 13.78
C SER A 29 12.91 16.47 14.40
N TYR A 30 11.59 16.42 14.49
CA TYR A 30 10.85 15.24 14.90
C TYR A 30 11.19 14.12 13.92
N ASP A 31 11.94 13.12 14.38
CA ASP A 31 12.42 12.01 13.54
C ASP A 31 11.28 10.98 13.32
N PRO A 32 10.61 11.01 12.14
CA PRO A 32 9.43 10.19 11.89
C PRO A 32 9.75 8.67 11.90
N GLU A 33 11.02 8.28 11.76
CA GLU A 33 11.44 6.88 11.74
C GLU A 33 11.41 6.27 13.15
N ALA A 34 11.93 7.00 14.16
CA ALA A 34 11.91 6.57 15.56
C ALA A 34 10.48 6.40 16.10
N PHE A 35 9.59 7.35 15.77
CA PHE A 35 8.17 7.24 16.11
C PHE A 35 7.48 6.10 15.36
N GLY A 36 7.96 5.78 14.16
CA GLY A 36 7.40 4.71 13.35
C GLY A 36 7.59 3.33 13.96
N VAL A 37 8.79 3.05 14.45
CA VAL A 37 9.15 1.81 15.16
C VAL A 37 8.42 1.72 16.50
N LEU A 38 8.32 2.84 17.25
CA LEU A 38 7.59 2.89 18.50
C LEU A 38 6.10 2.59 18.30
N SER A 39 5.48 3.23 17.31
CA SER A 39 4.06 3.04 16.98
C SER A 39 3.76 1.61 16.57
N GLU A 40 4.63 0.97 15.78
CA GLU A 40 4.45 -0.43 15.38
C GLU A 40 4.57 -1.40 16.57
N ARG A 41 5.45 -1.10 17.53
CA ARG A 41 5.57 -1.87 18.77
C ARG A 41 4.35 -1.69 19.67
N ILE A 42 3.85 -0.47 19.80
CA ILE A 42 2.61 -0.14 20.54
C ILE A 42 1.41 -0.82 19.89
N ALA A 43 1.26 -0.75 18.57
CA ALA A 43 0.15 -1.39 17.84
C ALA A 43 0.12 -2.91 18.04
N ARG A 44 1.27 -3.59 17.94
CA ARG A 44 1.37 -5.03 18.24
C ARG A 44 1.07 -5.35 19.70
N PHE A 45 1.43 -4.46 20.62
CA PHE A 45 1.20 -4.64 22.05
C PHE A 45 -0.26 -4.45 22.44
N LEU A 46 -0.91 -3.37 21.98
CA LEU A 46 -2.33 -3.08 22.26
C LEU A 46 -3.29 -4.02 21.53
N GLY A 47 -2.93 -4.47 20.31
CA GLY A 47 -3.76 -5.40 19.54
C GLY A 47 -3.79 -6.82 20.07
N THR A 48 -2.94 -7.14 21.06
CA THR A 48 -2.88 -8.48 21.66
C THR A 48 -3.64 -8.49 22.99
N GLY A 49 -4.51 -9.48 23.24
CA GLY A 49 -5.24 -9.63 24.51
C GLY A 49 -4.35 -9.74 25.77
N ARG A 50 -3.04 -9.90 25.59
CA ARG A 50 -2.01 -9.87 26.65
C ARG A 50 -1.98 -8.56 27.43
N PHE A 51 -2.25 -7.41 26.79
CA PHE A 51 -2.27 -6.11 27.50
C PHE A 51 -3.37 -6.08 28.56
N ILE A 52 -4.57 -6.53 28.19
CA ILE A 52 -5.74 -6.57 29.08
C ILE A 52 -5.43 -7.48 30.27
N VAL A 53 -4.88 -8.68 30.03
CA VAL A 53 -4.49 -9.60 31.10
C VAL A 53 -3.49 -8.95 32.06
N TRP A 54 -2.45 -8.29 31.54
CA TRP A 54 -1.44 -7.64 32.38
C TRP A 54 -2.04 -6.49 33.21
N MET A 55 -2.88 -5.65 32.60
CA MET A 55 -3.60 -4.57 33.29
C MET A 55 -4.51 -5.11 34.40
N THR A 56 -5.25 -6.18 34.15
CA THR A 56 -6.10 -6.82 35.17
C THR A 56 -5.26 -7.35 36.33
N VAL A 57 -4.12 -7.99 36.06
CA VAL A 57 -3.22 -8.49 37.10
C VAL A 57 -2.70 -7.34 37.97
N VAL A 58 -2.30 -6.21 37.38
CA VAL A 58 -1.84 -5.03 38.15
C VAL A 58 -2.94 -4.51 39.08
N ILE A 59 -4.17 -4.35 38.56
CA ILE A 59 -5.30 -3.87 39.36
C ILE A 59 -5.59 -4.84 40.51
N VAL A 60 -5.63 -6.15 40.24
CA VAL A 60 -5.85 -7.17 41.26
C VAL A 60 -4.75 -7.15 42.31
N VAL A 61 -3.47 -7.08 41.92
CA VAL A 61 -2.35 -6.98 42.85
C VAL A 61 -2.44 -5.72 43.71
N TRP A 62 -2.80 -4.57 43.14
CA TRP A 62 -2.98 -3.32 43.88
C TRP A 62 -4.09 -3.42 44.92
N VAL A 63 -5.24 -3.96 44.52
CA VAL A 63 -6.39 -4.15 45.42
C VAL A 63 -6.04 -5.14 46.53
N LEU A 64 -5.40 -6.27 46.20
CA LEU A 64 -4.96 -7.26 47.20
C LEU A 64 -3.94 -6.66 48.17
N TRP A 65 -2.96 -5.89 47.67
CA TRP A 65 -1.99 -5.21 48.52
C TRP A 65 -2.67 -4.27 49.52
N ASN A 66 -3.60 -3.44 49.05
CA ASN A 66 -4.25 -2.44 49.91
C ASN A 66 -5.38 -3.02 50.80
N THR A 67 -5.86 -4.22 50.52
CA THR A 67 -6.90 -4.89 51.34
C THR A 67 -6.32 -5.88 52.36
N MET A 68 -5.32 -6.68 51.97
CA MET A 68 -4.77 -7.75 52.79
C MET A 68 -3.70 -7.27 53.77
N LEU A 69 -3.05 -6.12 53.52
CA LEU A 69 -2.03 -5.60 54.44
C LEU A 69 -2.65 -4.90 55.66
N PRO A 70 -1.93 -4.86 56.80
CA PRO A 70 -2.33 -4.11 57.99
C PRO A 70 -2.53 -2.62 57.67
N PRO A 71 -3.42 -1.91 58.39
CA PRO A 71 -3.73 -0.49 58.14
C PRO A 71 -2.50 0.43 58.04
N ALA A 72 -1.44 0.11 58.78
CA ALA A 72 -0.18 0.87 58.76
C ALA A 72 0.62 0.76 57.44
N ALA A 73 0.33 -0.24 56.59
CA ALA A 73 1.01 -0.46 55.31
C ALA A 73 0.07 -0.31 54.10
N ARG A 74 -1.20 0.05 54.33
CA ARG A 74 -2.15 0.41 53.28
C ARG A 74 -1.79 1.78 52.74
N PHE A 75 -1.57 1.87 51.44
CA PHE A 75 -1.27 3.14 50.77
C PHE A 75 -2.53 3.81 50.23
N ASP A 76 -3.51 3.01 49.80
CA ASP A 76 -4.72 3.45 49.11
C ASP A 76 -5.94 2.67 49.64
N GLU A 77 -6.56 3.19 50.69
CA GLU A 77 -7.73 2.56 51.33
C GLU A 77 -9.01 2.78 50.52
N TYR A 78 -10.01 1.91 50.68
CA TYR A 78 -11.29 2.01 49.98
C TYR A 78 -11.88 3.42 50.17
N PRO A 79 -12.17 4.19 49.10
CA PRO A 79 -12.53 3.76 47.74
C PRO A 79 -11.41 3.77 46.67
N PHE A 80 -10.13 3.64 47.03
CA PHE A 80 -8.99 3.58 46.09
C PHE A 80 -8.82 4.85 45.22
N ILE A 81 -8.68 6.01 45.87
CA ILE A 81 -8.52 7.31 45.17
C ILE A 81 -7.26 7.31 44.32
N PHE A 82 -6.13 6.77 44.79
CA PHE A 82 -4.89 6.82 44.03
C PHE A 82 -4.96 5.96 42.77
N LEU A 83 -5.49 4.75 42.86
CA LEU A 83 -5.73 3.90 41.69
C LEU A 83 -6.62 4.61 40.68
N THR A 84 -7.68 5.26 41.13
CA THR A 84 -8.62 5.99 40.27
C THR A 84 -7.95 7.18 39.57
N LEU A 85 -7.13 7.95 40.29
CA LEU A 85 -6.37 9.07 39.74
C LEU A 85 -5.39 8.61 38.67
N VAL A 86 -4.65 7.53 38.94
CA VAL A 86 -3.69 6.97 37.98
C VAL A 86 -4.38 6.46 36.73
N LEU A 87 -5.50 5.72 36.87
CA LEU A 87 -6.27 5.22 35.72
C LEU A 87 -6.86 6.37 34.89
N SER A 88 -7.33 7.43 35.55
CA SER A 88 -7.87 8.61 34.86
C SER A 88 -6.78 9.35 34.08
N LEU A 89 -5.59 9.52 34.68
CA LEU A 89 -4.43 10.10 34.01
C LEU A 89 -3.97 9.22 32.83
N GLN A 90 -3.93 7.90 33.02
CA GLN A 90 -3.56 6.94 31.98
C GLN A 90 -4.49 7.08 30.76
N ALA A 91 -5.81 7.13 30.98
CA ALA A 91 -6.78 7.30 29.91
C ALA A 91 -6.60 8.65 29.19
N SER A 92 -6.34 9.73 29.93
CA SER A 92 -6.12 11.07 29.37
C SER A 92 -4.88 11.13 28.46
N TYR A 93 -3.77 10.50 28.86
CA TYR A 93 -2.55 10.49 28.05
C TYR A 93 -2.57 9.45 26.91
N ALA A 94 -3.41 8.41 27.01
CA ALA A 94 -3.60 7.45 25.92
C ALA A 94 -4.21 8.11 24.68
N ALA A 95 -5.20 9.01 24.85
CA ALA A 95 -5.88 9.67 23.73
C ALA A 95 -4.94 10.38 22.74
N PRO A 96 -4.02 11.29 23.15
CA PRO A 96 -3.11 11.96 22.22
C PRO A 96 -2.10 11.01 21.59
N LEU A 97 -1.63 9.98 22.32
CA LEU A 97 -0.75 8.96 21.75
C LEU A 97 -1.45 8.13 20.66
N ILE A 98 -2.71 7.76 20.90
CA ILE A 98 -3.55 7.05 19.94
C ILE A 98 -3.79 7.92 18.70
N LEU A 99 -4.11 9.21 18.88
CA LEU A 99 -4.31 10.15 17.78
C LEU A 99 -3.06 10.32 16.90
N LEU A 100 -1.87 10.34 17.50
CA LEU A 100 -0.61 10.38 16.75
C LEU A 100 -0.36 9.09 15.98
N ALA A 101 -0.67 7.94 16.58
CA ALA A 101 -0.57 6.64 15.91
C ALA A 101 -1.57 6.54 14.73
N GLN A 102 -2.80 7.02 14.92
CA GLN A 102 -3.87 7.05 13.92
C GLN A 102 -3.52 7.97 12.74
N ASN A 103 -3.08 9.21 12.98
CA ASN A 103 -2.67 10.13 11.91
C ASN A 103 -1.62 9.53 10.95
N ARG A 104 -0.73 8.67 11.47
CA ARG A 104 0.27 7.98 10.65
C ARG A 104 -0.32 6.80 9.87
N GLN A 105 -1.24 6.04 10.48
CA GLN A 105 -1.97 4.97 9.80
C GLN A 105 -2.81 5.56 8.66
N ASP A 106 -3.56 6.64 8.91
CA ASP A 106 -4.39 7.32 7.92
C ASP A 106 -3.56 7.84 6.73
N ASN A 107 -2.37 8.39 6.98
CA ASN A 107 -1.46 8.81 5.92
C ASN A 107 -0.96 7.63 5.07
N ARG A 108 -0.61 6.50 5.69
CA ARG A 108 -0.18 5.29 4.97
C ARG A 108 -1.33 4.71 4.16
N ASP A 109 -2.52 4.64 4.75
CA ASP A 109 -3.72 4.12 4.12
C ASP A 109 -4.14 5.00 2.94
N ARG A 110 -4.02 6.32 3.07
CA ARG A 110 -4.22 7.25 1.96
C ARG A 110 -3.29 6.97 0.79
N VAL A 111 -1.99 6.82 1.03
CA VAL A 111 -1.00 6.50 -0.03
C VAL A 111 -1.33 5.16 -0.69
N ASN A 112 -1.65 4.14 0.11
CA ASN A 112 -2.06 2.84 -0.40
C ASN A 112 -3.32 2.94 -1.29
N MET A 113 -4.33 3.71 -0.87
CA MET A 113 -5.55 3.95 -1.65
C MET A 113 -5.28 4.70 -2.95
N GLU A 114 -4.39 5.69 -2.96
CA GLU A 114 -4.00 6.41 -4.18
C GLU A 114 -3.27 5.48 -5.16
N GLN A 115 -2.38 4.62 -4.67
CA GLN A 115 -1.71 3.62 -5.50
C GLN A 115 -2.69 2.57 -6.05
N ASP A 116 -3.64 2.12 -5.23
CA ASP A 116 -4.63 1.13 -5.65
C ASP A 116 -5.56 1.68 -6.74
N ARG A 117 -6.00 2.94 -6.61
CA ARG A 117 -6.73 3.64 -7.68
C ARG A 117 -5.93 3.69 -8.98
N ALA A 118 -4.66 4.13 -8.91
CA ALA A 118 -3.80 4.20 -10.08
C ALA A 118 -3.49 2.83 -10.71
N ARG A 119 -3.52 1.74 -9.94
CA ARG A 119 -3.43 0.37 -10.45
C ARG A 119 -4.74 -0.07 -11.09
N SER A 120 -5.88 0.24 -10.47
CA SER A 120 -7.21 -0.05 -11.01
C SER A 120 -7.42 0.60 -12.37
N ASP A 121 -7.06 1.88 -12.52
CA ASP A 121 -7.17 2.60 -13.79
C ASP A 121 -6.33 1.94 -14.89
N ARG A 122 -5.10 1.51 -14.55
CA ARG A 122 -4.24 0.75 -15.46
C ARG A 122 -4.82 -0.61 -15.83
N ASN A 123 -5.36 -1.35 -14.86
CA ASN A 123 -5.99 -2.65 -15.11
C ASN A 123 -7.20 -2.53 -16.05
N ILE A 124 -7.98 -1.47 -15.91
CA ILE A 124 -9.11 -1.18 -16.83
C ILE A 124 -8.58 -0.93 -18.24
N ALA A 125 -7.54 -0.10 -18.39
CA ALA A 125 -6.93 0.20 -19.68
C ALA A 125 -6.33 -1.06 -20.35
N ASP A 126 -5.63 -1.90 -19.59
CA ASP A 126 -5.07 -3.17 -20.07
C ASP A 126 -6.17 -4.13 -20.49
N THR A 127 -7.27 -4.19 -19.73
CA THR A 127 -8.43 -5.03 -20.08
C THR A 127 -9.09 -4.54 -21.37
N GLU A 128 -9.22 -3.23 -21.55
CA GLU A 128 -9.76 -2.65 -22.80
C GLU A 128 -8.83 -2.91 -23.99
N TYR A 129 -7.50 -2.81 -23.78
CA TYR A 129 -6.51 -3.15 -24.79
C TYR A 129 -6.61 -4.62 -25.20
N LEU A 130 -6.60 -5.54 -24.23
CA LEU A 130 -6.75 -6.98 -24.49
C LEU A 130 -8.09 -7.29 -25.17
N ALA A 131 -9.19 -6.64 -24.78
CA ALA A 131 -10.49 -6.83 -25.42
C ALA A 131 -10.47 -6.40 -26.89
N ARG A 132 -9.82 -5.27 -27.21
CA ARG A 132 -9.62 -4.83 -28.60
C ARG A 132 -8.75 -5.80 -29.39
N GLU A 133 -7.65 -6.27 -28.79
CA GLU A 133 -6.74 -7.21 -29.44
C GLU A 133 -7.42 -8.56 -29.72
N VAL A 134 -8.20 -9.07 -28.76
CA VAL A 134 -9.00 -10.30 -28.93
C VAL A 134 -10.08 -10.12 -30.00
N ALA A 135 -10.72 -8.96 -30.09
CA ALA A 135 -11.69 -8.67 -31.14
C ALA A 135 -11.03 -8.66 -32.53
N ALA A 136 -9.85 -8.05 -32.65
CA ALA A 136 -9.07 -8.05 -33.89
C ALA A 136 -8.62 -9.48 -34.28
N LEU A 137 -8.09 -10.24 -33.32
CA LEU A 137 -7.70 -11.63 -33.52
C LEU A 137 -8.89 -12.49 -33.96
N ARG A 138 -10.07 -12.31 -33.33
CA ARG A 138 -11.30 -13.01 -33.71
C ARG A 138 -11.72 -12.69 -35.15
N HIS A 139 -11.58 -11.44 -35.58
CA HIS A 139 -11.91 -11.04 -36.94
C HIS A 139 -10.97 -11.70 -37.96
N GLY A 140 -9.66 -11.63 -37.73
CA GLY A 140 -8.65 -12.26 -38.60
C GLY A 140 -8.75 -13.80 -38.65
N LEU A 141 -9.02 -14.45 -37.52
CA LEU A 141 -9.30 -15.90 -37.50
C LEU A 141 -10.64 -16.24 -38.18
N GLY A 142 -11.63 -15.36 -38.09
CA GLY A 142 -12.92 -15.52 -38.75
C GLY A 142 -12.80 -15.60 -40.28
N GLU A 143 -11.91 -14.81 -40.88
CA GLU A 143 -11.66 -14.83 -42.33
C GLU A 143 -11.03 -16.16 -42.78
N VAL A 144 -9.99 -16.62 -42.07
CA VAL A 144 -9.22 -17.84 -42.44
C VAL A 144 -9.96 -19.14 -42.09
N ALA A 145 -10.81 -19.13 -41.06
CA ALA A 145 -11.57 -20.32 -40.64
C ALA A 145 -12.98 -20.42 -41.24
N THR A 146 -13.28 -19.65 -42.29
CA THR A 146 -14.60 -19.73 -42.93
C THR A 146 -14.77 -21.11 -43.58
N ARG A 147 -15.90 -21.79 -43.34
CA ARG A 147 -16.22 -23.11 -43.92
C ARG A 147 -15.98 -23.16 -45.43
N ASP A 148 -16.29 -22.08 -46.13
CA ASP A 148 -16.15 -22.01 -47.59
C ASP A 148 -14.69 -21.92 -48.04
N PHE A 149 -13.81 -21.26 -47.27
CA PHE A 149 -12.36 -21.26 -47.53
C PHE A 149 -11.73 -22.63 -47.28
N ILE A 150 -12.07 -23.26 -46.15
CA ILE A 150 -11.61 -24.63 -45.85
C ILE A 150 -12.13 -25.61 -46.91
N ARG A 151 -13.38 -25.44 -47.36
CA ARG A 151 -13.97 -26.24 -48.43
C ARG A 151 -13.26 -26.02 -49.76
N SER A 152 -12.97 -24.76 -50.14
CA SER A 152 -12.30 -24.47 -51.40
C SER A 152 -10.88 -25.03 -51.41
N GLU A 153 -10.15 -24.94 -50.29
CA GLU A 153 -8.80 -25.52 -50.24
C GLU A 153 -8.78 -27.04 -50.19
N LEU A 154 -9.72 -27.67 -49.48
CA LEU A 154 -9.89 -29.11 -49.56
C LEU A 154 -10.21 -29.57 -51.00
N GLN A 155 -11.08 -28.84 -51.71
CA GLN A 155 -11.39 -29.15 -53.11
C GLN A 155 -10.19 -28.92 -54.04
N SER A 156 -9.44 -27.83 -53.83
CA SER A 156 -8.20 -27.53 -54.56
C SER A 156 -7.17 -28.64 -54.41
N LEU A 157 -6.88 -29.04 -53.17
CA LEU A 157 -5.95 -30.13 -52.86
C LEU A 157 -6.43 -31.48 -53.41
N LEU A 158 -7.72 -31.80 -53.30
CA LEU A 158 -8.29 -33.02 -53.89
C LEU A 158 -8.11 -33.04 -55.41
N LYS A 159 -8.37 -31.92 -56.08
CA LYS A 159 -8.21 -31.80 -57.53
C LYS A 159 -6.75 -31.99 -57.95
N GLU A 160 -5.80 -31.42 -57.21
CA GLU A 160 -4.36 -31.60 -57.49
C GLU A 160 -3.94 -33.07 -57.37
N ILE A 161 -4.50 -33.80 -56.39
CA ILE A 161 -4.21 -35.24 -56.22
C ILE A 161 -4.79 -36.06 -57.37
N ASP A 162 -6.02 -35.79 -57.81
CA ASP A 162 -6.64 -36.49 -58.96
C ASP A 162 -5.87 -36.22 -60.25
N GLU A 163 -5.48 -34.96 -60.53
CA GLU A 163 -4.68 -34.62 -61.70
C GLU A 163 -3.32 -35.35 -61.70
N ARG A 164 -2.67 -35.48 -60.54
CA ARG A 164 -1.43 -36.27 -60.40
C ARG A 164 -1.66 -37.76 -60.62
N ARG A 165 -2.80 -38.30 -60.22
CA ARG A 165 -3.16 -39.70 -60.41
C ARG A 165 -3.43 -40.00 -61.89
N ASP A 166 -4.20 -39.15 -62.57
CA ASP A 166 -4.48 -39.29 -64.00
C ASP A 166 -3.20 -39.15 -64.85
N ALA A 167 -2.30 -38.24 -64.47
CA ALA A 167 -0.98 -38.11 -65.08
C ALA A 167 -0.11 -39.36 -64.88
N ALA A 168 -0.28 -40.10 -63.77
CA ALA A 168 0.44 -41.35 -63.52
C ALA A 168 -0.19 -42.55 -64.25
N GLU A 169 -1.50 -42.55 -64.51
CA GLU A 169 -2.19 -43.60 -65.28
C GLU A 169 -2.03 -43.44 -66.81
N SER A 170 -1.59 -42.28 -67.28
CA SER A 170 -1.38 -41.97 -68.71
C SER A 170 0.07 -42.19 -69.22
N LEU A 171 0.95 -42.73 -68.37
CA LEU A 171 2.32 -43.17 -68.67
C LEU A 171 2.42 -44.70 -68.71
#